data_AF-A0A932TLA5-F1
#
_entry.id   AF-A0A932TLA5-F1
#
_cell.length_a   1.000
_cell.length_b   1.000
_cell.length_c   1.000
_cell.angle_alpha   90.00
_cell.angle_beta   90.00
_cell.angle_gamma   90.00
#
_symmetry.space_group_name_H-M   'P 1'
#
loop_
_entity.id
_entity.type
_entity.pdbx_description
1 polymer ?
#
loop_
_entity_poly.entity_id
_entity_poly.type
_entity_poly.pdbx_seq_one_letter_code
_entity_poly.pdbx_strand_id
1 'polypeptide(L)'
;MSDSTGVIEAILVYPTPRCVPVPLAEATAVANVGLREDRNRPAERQVTLLSREDWQRATAALDRELPPETRRANLVVGGIPLAETIDRRLCLGEAVVHVRGEMKPCARMDEATPGLRACLQPDRRAGVYSVVESGGRIAVGDAVRVLSEE
;
A
#
# COMPACT_ATOMS: atom_id res chain seq x y z
N MET A 1 -8.78 -3.94 -23.47
CA MET A 1 -7.81 -3.40 -22.49
C MET A 1 -7.99 -4.24 -21.25
N SER A 2 -7.03 -5.10 -20.90
CA SER A 2 -7.20 -6.06 -19.81
C SER A 2 -7.40 -5.33 -18.49
N ASP A 3 -8.58 -5.50 -17.91
CA ASP A 3 -8.96 -5.00 -16.61
C ASP A 3 -8.14 -5.76 -15.57
N SER A 4 -6.92 -5.27 -15.30
CA SER A 4 -5.97 -5.96 -14.42
C SER A 4 -6.51 -5.88 -13.00
N THR A 5 -7.09 -7.00 -12.56
CA THR A 5 -7.67 -7.14 -11.22
C THR A 5 -6.60 -7.71 -10.30
N GLY A 6 -6.20 -6.91 -9.31
CA GLY A 6 -5.35 -7.35 -8.22
C GLY A 6 -6.15 -7.92 -7.05
N VAL A 7 -5.45 -8.28 -5.98
CA VAL A 7 -6.02 -8.78 -4.73
C VAL A 7 -5.33 -8.16 -3.52
N ILE A 8 -6.07 -7.88 -2.45
CA ILE A 8 -5.51 -7.51 -1.15
C ILE A 8 -4.93 -8.77 -0.49
N GLU A 9 -3.62 -8.80 -0.28
CA GLU A 9 -2.93 -9.94 0.33
C GLU A 9 -2.68 -9.75 1.82
N ALA A 10 -2.55 -8.50 2.29
CA ALA A 10 -2.41 -8.19 3.71
C ALA A 10 -2.97 -6.81 4.05
N ILE A 11 -3.51 -6.69 5.27
CA ILE A 11 -3.97 -5.43 5.86
C ILE A 11 -3.22 -5.22 7.18
N LEU A 12 -2.58 -4.06 7.31
CA LEU A 12 -1.75 -3.70 8.44
C LEU A 12 -2.14 -2.30 8.94
N VAL A 13 -2.36 -2.20 10.25
CA VAL A 13 -2.59 -0.92 10.92
C VAL A 13 -1.47 -0.62 11.90
N TYR A 14 -1.24 0.67 12.15
CA TYR A 14 -0.21 1.19 13.03
C TYR A 14 -0.84 2.16 14.03
N PRO A 15 -1.51 1.67 15.08
CA PRO A 15 -2.29 2.51 16.01
C PRO A 15 -1.47 3.63 16.66
N THR A 16 -0.17 3.40 16.88
CA THR A 16 0.75 4.38 17.46
C THR A 16 2.07 4.50 16.66
N PRO A 17 2.80 5.64 16.75
CA PRO A 17 4.10 5.76 16.11
C PRO A 17 5.09 4.68 16.59
N ARG A 18 5.85 4.09 15.66
CA ARG A 18 6.88 3.07 15.92
C ARG A 18 6.37 1.75 16.52
N CYS A 19 5.06 1.51 16.57
CA CYS A 19 4.53 0.21 16.99
C CYS A 19 4.94 -0.92 16.04
N VAL A 20 4.82 -2.15 16.55
CA VAL A 20 4.74 -3.36 15.74
C VAL A 20 3.45 -3.30 14.91
N PRO A 21 3.46 -3.64 13.61
CA PRO A 21 2.24 -3.70 12.80
C PRO A 21 1.22 -4.64 13.45
N VAL A 22 -0.05 -4.24 13.43
CA VAL A 22 -1.17 -5.11 13.79
C VAL A 22 -1.79 -5.62 12.50
N PRO A 23 -1.64 -6.92 12.17
CA PRO A 23 -2.30 -7.51 11.01
C PRO A 23 -3.79 -7.68 11.27
N LEU A 24 -4.60 -7.40 10.26
CA LEU A 24 -6.05 -7.55 10.31
C LEU A 24 -6.52 -8.43 9.14
N ALA A 25 -7.54 -9.26 9.39
CA ALA A 25 -8.24 -9.98 8.32
C ALA A 25 -9.18 -9.05 7.53
N GLU A 26 -9.73 -8.04 8.20
CA GLU A 26 -10.60 -7.01 7.65
C GLU A 26 -10.35 -5.66 8.32
N ALA A 27 -10.61 -4.57 7.61
CA ALA A 27 -10.54 -3.21 8.15
C ALA A 27 -11.66 -2.33 7.59
N THR A 28 -11.97 -1.24 8.29
CA THR A 28 -12.90 -0.22 7.79
C THR A 28 -12.12 0.98 7.26
N ALA A 29 -12.24 1.26 5.96
CA ALA A 29 -11.80 2.51 5.38
C ALA A 29 -12.83 3.61 5.63
N VAL A 30 -12.37 4.78 6.05
CA VAL A 30 -13.18 5.95 6.38
C VAL A 30 -12.78 7.10 5.47
N ALA A 31 -13.75 7.63 4.73
CA ALA A 31 -13.54 8.73 3.78
C ALA A 31 -12.86 9.92 4.46
N ASN A 32 -11.86 10.48 3.80
CA ASN A 32 -11.03 11.58 4.27
C ASN A 32 -10.26 11.34 5.59
N VAL A 33 -10.17 10.10 6.06
CA VAL A 33 -9.50 9.75 7.33
C VAL A 33 -8.43 8.67 7.12
N GLY A 34 -8.75 7.56 6.45
CA GLY A 34 -7.87 6.39 6.34
C GLY A 34 -8.51 5.13 6.91
N LEU A 35 -7.73 4.26 7.56
CA LEU A 35 -8.25 3.04 8.20
C LEU A 35 -8.57 3.29 9.68
N ARG A 36 -9.70 2.78 10.17
CA ARG A 36 -10.26 3.06 11.51
C ARG A 36 -9.33 2.72 12.69
N GLU A 37 -8.49 1.68 12.59
CA GLU A 37 -7.50 1.33 13.61
C GLU A 37 -6.08 1.82 13.31
N ASP A 38 -5.84 2.50 12.18
CA ASP A 38 -4.56 3.13 11.93
C ASP A 38 -4.47 4.48 12.65
N ARG A 39 -3.25 4.88 13.00
CA ARG A 39 -3.04 6.23 13.53
C ARG A 39 -3.51 7.29 12.51
N ASN A 40 -3.82 8.47 13.02
CA ASN A 40 -4.12 9.60 12.16
C ASN A 40 -2.93 9.94 11.23
N ARG A 41 -3.22 10.11 9.94
CA ARG A 41 -2.23 10.38 8.90
C ARG A 41 -2.48 11.76 8.28
N PRO A 42 -1.50 12.37 7.61
CA PRO A 42 -1.74 13.59 6.84
C PRO A 42 -2.87 13.39 5.82
N ALA A 43 -3.67 14.42 5.60
CA ALA A 43 -4.86 14.36 4.73
C ALA A 43 -4.56 13.85 3.31
N GLU A 44 -3.36 14.12 2.81
CA GLU A 44 -2.90 13.72 1.46
C GLU A 44 -2.39 12.28 1.38
N ARG A 45 -2.18 11.61 2.51
CA ARG A 45 -1.62 10.25 2.61
C ARG A 45 -2.34 9.45 3.69
N GLN A 46 -3.56 9.04 3.41
CA GLN A 46 -4.43 8.35 4.37
C GLN A 46 -4.15 6.85 4.39
N VAL A 47 -3.95 6.24 3.22
CA VAL A 47 -3.66 4.81 3.07
C VAL A 47 -2.43 4.64 2.18
N THR A 48 -1.59 3.65 2.47
CA THR A 48 -0.41 3.31 1.67
C THR A 48 -0.50 1.88 1.16
N LEU A 49 -0.16 1.68 -0.11
CA LEU A 49 -0.25 0.40 -0.80
C LEU A 49 1.14 -0.02 -1.27
N LEU A 50 1.45 -1.31 -1.17
CA LEU A 50 2.67 -1.95 -1.63
C LEU A 50 2.32 -3.13 -2.54
N SER A 51 2.96 -3.23 -3.70
CA SER A 51 2.82 -4.42 -4.56
C SER A 51 3.73 -5.53 -4.05
N ARG A 52 3.21 -6.75 -3.95
CA ARG A 52 4.01 -7.94 -3.63
C ARG A 52 5.13 -8.12 -4.65
N GLU A 53 4.84 -7.97 -5.94
CA GLU A 53 5.80 -8.14 -7.02
C GLU A 53 6.92 -7.10 -6.96
N ASP A 54 6.58 -5.84 -6.68
CA ASP A 54 7.56 -4.77 -6.48
C ASP A 54 8.44 -5.02 -5.25
N TRP A 55 7.83 -5.48 -4.16
CA TRP A 55 8.56 -5.83 -2.95
C TRP A 55 9.54 -6.97 -3.22
N GLN A 56 9.09 -8.05 -3.87
CA GLN A 56 9.93 -9.18 -4.26
C GLN A 56 11.11 -8.75 -5.14
N ARG A 57 10.89 -7.83 -6.10
CA ARG A 57 11.98 -7.27 -6.91
C ARG A 57 13.00 -6.49 -6.08
N ALA A 58 12.52 -5.69 -5.12
CA ALA A 58 13.40 -4.89 -4.27
C ALA A 58 14.23 -5.78 -3.32
N THR A 59 13.63 -6.80 -2.73
CA THR A 59 14.30 -7.73 -1.81
C THR A 59 15.26 -8.66 -2.55
N ALA A 60 14.91 -9.11 -3.76
CA ALA A 60 15.81 -9.85 -4.63
C ALA A 60 17.04 -9.01 -5.03
N ALA A 61 16.87 -7.74 -5.38
CA ALA A 61 17.99 -6.83 -5.70
C ALA A 61 18.91 -6.55 -4.50
N LEU A 62 18.44 -6.85 -3.29
CA LEU A 62 19.19 -6.74 -2.04
C LEU A 62 19.87 -8.06 -1.64
N ASP A 63 19.65 -9.14 -2.39
CA ASP A 63 20.06 -10.51 -2.06
C ASP A 63 19.55 -10.97 -0.67
N ARG A 64 18.34 -10.55 -0.30
CA ARG A 64 17.70 -10.91 0.98
C ARG A 64 16.21 -11.10 0.81
N GLU A 65 15.64 -12.13 1.41
CA GLU A 65 14.18 -12.21 1.56
C GLU A 65 13.75 -11.44 2.82
N LEU A 66 12.80 -10.51 2.66
CA LEU A 66 12.26 -9.72 3.77
C LEU A 66 10.73 -9.77 3.77
N PRO A 67 10.09 -9.74 4.95
CA PRO A 67 8.65 -9.63 5.05
C PRO A 67 8.16 -8.26 4.52
N PRO A 68 7.08 -8.18 3.71
CA PRO A 68 6.52 -6.91 3.21
C PRO A 68 6.21 -5.88 4.31
N GLU A 69 5.89 -6.35 5.51
CA GLU A 69 5.67 -5.56 6.73
C GLU A 69 6.87 -4.68 7.07
N THR A 70 8.10 -5.06 6.67
CA THR A 70 9.31 -4.25 6.83
C THR A 70 9.16 -2.88 6.18
N ARG A 71 8.42 -2.80 5.06
CA ARG A 71 8.12 -1.52 4.41
C ARG A 71 7.18 -0.64 5.22
N ARG A 72 6.33 -1.23 6.05
CA ARG A 72 5.29 -0.57 6.84
C ARG A 72 4.18 0.11 6.02
N ALA A 73 3.76 -0.51 4.92
CA ALA A 73 2.57 -0.11 4.16
C ALA A 73 1.28 -0.57 4.87
N ASN A 74 0.15 0.07 4.60
CA ASN A 74 -1.14 -0.36 5.17
C ASN A 74 -1.70 -1.58 4.44
N LEU A 75 -1.57 -1.61 3.12
CA LEU A 75 -2.08 -2.70 2.29
C LEU A 75 -0.94 -3.29 1.46
N VAL A 76 -0.85 -4.61 1.45
CA VAL A 76 -0.06 -5.35 0.46
C VAL A 76 -1.04 -5.90 -0.57
N VAL A 77 -0.76 -5.68 -1.84
CA VAL A 77 -1.60 -6.12 -2.94
C VAL A 77 -0.78 -6.91 -3.96
N GLY A 78 -1.40 -7.89 -4.61
CA GLY A 78 -0.81 -8.66 -5.69
C GLY A 78 -1.57 -8.48 -7.00
N GLY A 79 -0.89 -8.72 -8.13
CA GLY A 79 -1.52 -8.78 -9.45
C GLY A 79 -1.93 -7.43 -10.06
N ILE A 80 -1.48 -6.31 -9.48
CA ILE A 80 -1.76 -4.96 -10.00
C ILE A 80 -0.49 -4.09 -10.03
N PRO A 81 -0.17 -3.43 -11.16
CA PRO A 81 0.97 -2.54 -11.26
C PRO A 81 0.66 -1.18 -10.61
N LEU A 82 0.90 -1.04 -9.30
CA LEU A 82 0.61 0.19 -8.55
C LEU A 82 1.29 1.45 -9.12
N ALA A 83 2.46 1.30 -9.76
CA ALA A 83 3.14 2.39 -10.43
C ALA A 83 2.27 3.06 -11.51
N GLU A 84 1.42 2.30 -12.20
CA GLU A 84 0.52 2.76 -13.26
C GLU A 84 -0.82 3.29 -12.74
N THR A 85 -1.07 3.17 -11.43
CA THR A 85 -2.32 3.61 -10.80
C THR A 85 -2.22 5.01 -10.22
N ILE A 86 -1.07 5.68 -10.31
CA ILE A 86 -0.89 7.06 -9.84
C ILE A 86 -1.86 7.98 -10.57
N ASP A 87 -2.49 8.88 -9.82
CA ASP A 87 -3.56 9.79 -10.26
C ASP A 87 -4.83 9.07 -10.76
N ARG A 88 -5.00 7.79 -10.40
CA ARG A 88 -6.19 7.00 -10.70
C ARG A 88 -6.92 6.56 -9.43
N ARG A 89 -8.18 6.16 -9.59
CA ARG A 89 -9.00 5.59 -8.51
C ARG A 89 -8.91 4.08 -8.51
N LEU A 90 -8.76 3.52 -7.31
CA LEU A 90 -8.83 2.09 -7.07
C LEU A 90 -10.07 1.78 -6.23
N CYS A 91 -10.80 0.76 -6.66
CA CYS A 91 -11.79 0.09 -5.83
C CYS A 91 -11.08 -1.04 -5.06
N LEU A 92 -11.18 -0.99 -3.74
CA LEU A 92 -10.62 -1.94 -2.78
C LEU A 92 -11.79 -2.53 -2.00
N GLY A 93 -12.26 -3.73 -2.35
CA GLY A 93 -13.48 -4.27 -1.73
C GLY A 93 -14.67 -3.32 -1.88
N GLU A 94 -15.17 -2.76 -0.77
CA GLU A 94 -16.25 -1.75 -0.77
C GLU A 94 -15.75 -0.29 -0.77
N ALA A 95 -14.45 -0.05 -0.59
CA ALA A 95 -13.87 1.27 -0.50
C ALA A 95 -13.33 1.79 -1.84
N VAL A 96 -13.36 3.10 -2.04
CA VAL A 96 -12.71 3.75 -3.20
C VAL A 96 -11.62 4.69 -2.69
N VAL A 97 -10.42 4.50 -3.23
CA VAL A 97 -9.26 5.35 -2.93
C VAL A 97 -8.72 5.99 -4.19
N HIS A 98 -8.24 7.22 -4.08
CA HIS A 98 -7.53 7.91 -5.15
C HIS A 98 -6.04 7.90 -4.84
N VAL A 99 -5.26 7.25 -5.69
CA VAL A 99 -3.81 7.18 -5.56
C VAL A 99 -3.22 8.53 -5.97
N ARG A 100 -2.52 9.18 -5.05
CA ARG A 100 -2.03 10.56 -5.22
C ARG A 100 -0.55 10.66 -5.58
N GLY A 101 0.19 9.54 -5.51
CA GLY A 101 1.60 9.53 -5.86
C GLY A 101 2.36 8.33 -5.35
N GLU A 102 3.64 8.28 -5.73
CA GLU A 102 4.59 7.29 -5.26
C GLU A 102 5.01 7.54 -3.81
N MET A 103 5.31 6.48 -3.09
CA MET A 103 5.84 6.59 -1.75
C MET A 103 7.37 6.64 -1.80
N LYS A 104 7.97 7.78 -1.43
CA LYS A 104 9.43 7.92 -1.47
C LYS A 104 10.11 7.15 -0.32
N PRO A 105 11.08 6.25 -0.60
CA PRO A 105 11.80 5.54 0.46
C PRO A 105 12.71 6.51 1.23
N CYS A 106 12.67 6.46 2.56
CA CYS A 106 13.44 7.33 3.45
C CYS A 106 14.53 6.56 4.20
N ALA A 107 15.37 7.29 4.95
CA ALA A 107 16.47 6.70 5.73
C ALA A 107 16.04 5.54 6.65
N ARG A 108 14.77 5.52 7.09
CA ARG A 108 14.22 4.42 7.89
C ARG A 108 14.24 3.06 7.20
N MET A 109 14.23 3.03 5.87
CA MET A 109 14.35 1.76 5.15
C MET A 109 15.75 1.17 5.33
N ASP A 110 16.79 2.01 5.32
CA ASP A 110 18.15 1.56 5.60
C ASP A 110 18.37 1.23 7.08
N GLU A 111 17.69 1.93 8.00
CA GLU A 111 17.67 1.55 9.43
C GLU A 111 17.04 0.17 9.64
N ALA A 112 15.97 -0.15 8.90
CA ALA A 112 15.32 -1.46 8.96
C ALA A 112 16.18 -2.56 8.30
N THR A 113 16.83 -2.24 7.19
CA THR A 113 17.81 -3.10 6.53
C THR A 113 18.75 -2.26 5.66
N PRO A 114 20.07 -2.30 5.89
CA PRO A 114 21.02 -1.53 5.08
C PRO A 114 20.88 -1.83 3.58
N GLY A 115 20.79 -0.77 2.76
CA GLY A 115 20.67 -0.88 1.29
C GLY A 115 19.24 -1.00 0.77
N LEU A 116 18.26 -1.26 1.65
CA LEU A 116 16.86 -1.41 1.27
C LEU A 116 16.30 -0.14 0.62
N ARG A 117 16.69 1.05 1.10
CA ARG A 117 16.21 2.31 0.53
C ARG A 117 16.54 2.42 -0.96
N ALA A 118 17.77 2.08 -1.34
CA ALA A 118 18.24 2.14 -2.72
C ALA A 118 17.49 1.12 -3.60
N CYS A 119 17.21 -0.07 -3.09
CA CYS A 119 16.50 -1.13 -3.83
C CYS A 119 15.01 -0.82 -4.06
N LEU A 120 14.41 0.01 -3.20
CA LEU A 120 13.01 0.44 -3.31
C LEU A 120 12.80 1.65 -4.22
N GLN A 121 13.87 2.35 -4.60
CA GLN A 121 13.81 3.60 -5.35
C GLN A 121 13.47 3.42 -6.85
N PRO A 122 13.96 2.37 -7.55
CA PRO A 122 13.58 2.09 -8.92
C PRO A 122 12.10 1.73 -9.06
N ASP A 123 11.52 2.04 -10.22
CA ASP A 123 10.19 1.60 -10.67
C ASP A 123 9.05 1.83 -9.67
N ARG A 124 9.22 2.78 -8.74
CA ARG A 124 8.23 3.05 -7.67
C ARG A 124 7.98 1.85 -6.75
N ARG A 125 8.96 0.95 -6.60
CA ARG A 125 8.85 -0.29 -5.80
C ARG A 125 8.52 -0.05 -4.33
N ALA A 126 8.80 1.14 -3.83
CA ALA A 126 8.45 1.57 -2.49
C ALA A 126 6.93 1.66 -2.22
N GLY A 127 6.09 1.53 -3.26
CA GLY A 127 4.64 1.56 -3.19
C GLY A 127 4.07 2.95 -3.51
N VAL A 128 2.77 3.11 -3.25
CA VAL A 128 2.02 4.36 -3.51
C VAL A 128 1.26 4.81 -2.26
N TYR A 129 0.81 6.06 -2.27
CA TYR A 129 -0.12 6.56 -1.28
C TYR A 129 -1.42 7.05 -1.90
N SER A 130 -2.49 6.97 -1.12
CA SER A 130 -3.83 7.34 -1.54
C SER A 130 -4.62 8.07 -0.45
N VAL A 131 -5.72 8.68 -0.89
CA VAL A 131 -6.77 9.23 -0.04
C VAL A 131 -8.03 8.40 -0.21
N VAL A 132 -8.79 8.20 0.88
CA VAL A 132 -10.07 7.48 0.84
C VAL A 132 -11.14 8.46 0.38
N GLU A 133 -11.68 8.26 -0.81
CA GLU A 133 -12.78 9.07 -1.35
C GLU A 133 -14.13 8.52 -0.90
N SER A 134 -14.29 7.19 -0.93
CA SER A 134 -15.46 6.49 -0.40
C SER A 134 -15.02 5.43 0.61
N GLY A 135 -15.61 5.47 1.81
CA GLY A 135 -15.35 4.50 2.86
C GLY A 135 -16.10 3.19 2.64
N GLY A 136 -15.67 2.13 3.31
CA GLY A 136 -16.23 0.79 3.18
C GLY A 136 -15.41 -0.25 3.91
N ARG A 137 -15.96 -1.46 4.05
CA ARG A 137 -15.20 -2.61 4.55
C ARG A 137 -14.24 -3.11 3.47
N ILE A 138 -13.03 -3.45 3.88
CA ILE A 138 -12.05 -4.15 3.06
C ILE A 138 -11.55 -5.38 3.81
N ALA A 139 -11.30 -6.47 3.10
CA ALA A 139 -10.79 -7.72 3.65
C ALA A 139 -9.63 -8.27 2.83
N VAL A 140 -8.80 -9.08 3.48
CA VAL A 140 -7.79 -9.89 2.77
C VAL A 140 -8.54 -10.83 1.81
N GLY A 141 -8.09 -10.88 0.56
CA GLY A 141 -8.75 -11.59 -0.53
C GLY A 141 -9.67 -10.71 -1.38
N ASP A 142 -9.98 -9.49 -0.97
CA ASP A 142 -10.79 -8.58 -1.80
C ASP A 142 -10.06 -8.19 -3.08
N ALA A 143 -10.85 -8.02 -4.14
CA ALA A 143 -10.35 -7.56 -5.42
C ALA A 143 -9.90 -6.08 -5.35
N VAL A 144 -8.82 -5.79 -6.07
CA VAL A 144 -8.31 -4.45 -6.32
C VAL A 144 -8.51 -4.13 -7.79
N ARG A 145 -9.35 -3.16 -8.10
CA ARG A 145 -9.66 -2.79 -9.50
C ARG A 145 -9.36 -1.34 -9.75
N VAL A 146 -8.81 -1.02 -10.92
CA VAL A 146 -8.67 0.37 -11.34
C VAL A 146 -10.00 0.82 -11.91
N LEU A 147 -10.55 1.91 -11.37
CA LEU A 147 -11.75 2.50 -11.93
C LEU A 147 -11.39 3.29 -13.19
N SER A 148 -12.14 3.05 -14.26
CA SER A 148 -12.11 3.87 -15.46
C SER A 148 -12.75 5.22 -15.14
N GLU A 149 -12.14 6.32 -15.61
CA GLU A 149 -12.82 7.61 -15.67
C GLU A 149 -13.67 7.60 -16.94
N GLU A 150 -14.99 7.75 -16.82
CA GLU A 150 -15.90 8.08 -17.93
C GLU A 150 -15.85 9.58 -18.25
#